data_AF-A0A7K2Y5S3-F1
#
_entry.id   AF-A0A7K2Y5S3-F1
#
_cell.length_a   1.000
_cell.length_b   1.000
_cell.length_c   1.000
_cell.angle_alpha   90.00
_cell.angle_beta   90.00
_cell.angle_gamma   90.00
#
_symmetry.space_group_name_H-M   'P 1'
#
loop_
_entity.id
_entity.type
_entity.pdbx_description
1 polymer ?
#
loop_
_entity_poly.entity_id
_entity_poly.type
_entity_poly.pdbx_seq_one_letter_code
_entity_poly.pdbx_strand_id
1 'polypeptide(L)'
;METPTGILLGEFTPGTPDWDAARAGLCITATEIAAVLGLSPWQSPFSLWHKKAGLPTAPFTPSPQLKWGNRFEDDVAEEYEERHPEHPLVTTGTWQHKDRPWQRATPDRFAGQRLVEMKTAASDVDWGPEGSDVFPVHYRCQVIWQQDTLGLFEPAHLAVLILPYDYREYVVEYDATDAEIMRGAAERFLASVRRNERPPIDGSDATYRTIRVQPTGREDIDVEISAELAADYEIAQQASKASAAEITRARGRILDAIGNGYRAVHNDRRIAYRTVNPDGTTLALQPYRSQP
;
A
#
# COMPACT_ATOMS: atom_id res chain seq x y z
N MET A 1 21.04 -14.02 -14.45
CA MET A 1 19.92 -14.99 -14.34
C MET A 1 19.08 -14.90 -15.60
N GLU A 2 18.67 -16.02 -16.18
CA GLU A 2 17.68 -16.04 -17.27
C GLU A 2 16.29 -16.24 -16.66
N THR A 3 15.29 -15.54 -17.21
CA THR A 3 13.89 -15.69 -16.81
C THR A 3 13.07 -16.13 -18.03
N PRO A 4 12.03 -16.96 -17.89
CA PRO A 4 11.27 -17.48 -19.04
C PRO A 4 10.59 -16.40 -19.92
N THR A 5 10.15 -15.29 -19.32
CA THR A 5 9.43 -14.23 -20.04
C THR A 5 9.94 -12.82 -19.79
N GLY A 6 10.83 -12.62 -18.82
CA GLY A 6 11.36 -11.30 -18.48
C GLY A 6 12.57 -10.90 -19.33
N ILE A 7 12.55 -9.65 -19.81
CA ILE A 7 13.68 -8.94 -20.40
C ILE A 7 14.22 -7.96 -19.35
N LEU A 8 15.50 -8.08 -19.01
CA LEU A 8 16.15 -7.16 -18.09
C LEU A 8 16.35 -5.79 -18.76
N LEU A 9 15.76 -4.74 -18.19
CA LEU A 9 15.97 -3.37 -18.64
C LEU A 9 17.24 -2.76 -18.06
N GLY A 10 17.65 -3.24 -16.88
CA GLY A 10 18.86 -2.81 -16.18
C GLY A 10 18.71 -2.89 -14.66
N GLU A 11 19.84 -2.73 -13.98
CA GLU A 11 19.92 -2.60 -12.53
C GLU A 11 20.00 -1.11 -12.19
N PHE A 12 18.99 -0.60 -11.49
CA PHE A 12 18.87 0.83 -11.19
C PHE A 12 18.68 1.01 -9.70
N THR A 13 19.39 1.96 -9.10
CA THR A 13 19.25 2.26 -7.68
C THR A 13 17.89 2.92 -7.40
N PRO A 14 17.07 2.37 -6.48
CA PRO A 14 15.77 2.96 -6.13
C PRO A 14 15.86 4.45 -5.78
N GLY A 15 14.93 5.25 -6.31
CA GLY A 15 14.87 6.70 -6.09
C GLY A 15 15.83 7.55 -6.93
N THR A 16 16.59 6.94 -7.84
CA THR A 16 17.37 7.69 -8.84
C THR A 16 16.54 8.04 -10.09
N PRO A 17 16.92 9.08 -10.86
CA PRO A 17 16.22 9.42 -12.10
C PRO A 17 16.15 8.28 -13.12
N ASP A 18 17.19 7.44 -13.20
CA ASP A 18 17.22 6.29 -14.12
C ASP A 18 16.24 5.20 -13.68
N TRP A 19 16.10 4.98 -12.36
CA TRP A 19 15.09 4.08 -11.80
C TRP A 19 13.66 4.58 -12.10
N ASP A 20 13.42 5.87 -11.94
CA ASP A 20 12.14 6.48 -12.30
C ASP A 20 11.86 6.36 -13.80
N ALA A 21 12.86 6.61 -14.65
CA ALA A 21 12.73 6.51 -16.11
C ALA A 21 12.44 5.08 -16.57
N ALA A 22 13.12 4.08 -15.99
CA ALA A 22 12.87 2.65 -16.26
C ALA A 22 11.45 2.20 -15.87
N ARG A 23 10.77 2.97 -15.02
CA ARG A 23 9.42 2.70 -14.50
C ARG A 23 8.37 3.72 -14.99
N ALA A 24 8.80 4.67 -15.81
CA ALA A 24 7.95 5.69 -16.41
C ALA A 24 7.30 5.21 -17.72
N GLY A 25 6.31 6.00 -18.15
CA GLY A 25 5.51 5.74 -19.34
C GLY A 25 4.22 4.97 -19.05
N LEU A 26 3.53 4.57 -20.13
CA LEU A 26 2.28 3.81 -20.08
C LEU A 26 2.54 2.31 -19.83
N CYS A 27 3.12 2.03 -18.66
CA CYS A 27 3.31 0.71 -18.09
C CYS A 27 2.75 0.65 -16.67
N ILE A 28 2.55 -0.55 -16.15
CA ILE A 28 2.17 -0.86 -14.77
C ILE A 28 3.29 -1.66 -14.13
N THR A 29 3.79 -1.17 -13.00
CA THR A 29 4.80 -1.89 -12.19
C THR A 29 4.13 -2.81 -11.18
N ALA A 30 4.87 -3.80 -10.66
CA ALA A 30 4.39 -4.69 -9.58
C ALA A 30 3.84 -3.93 -8.35
N THR A 31 4.41 -2.79 -7.98
CA THR A 31 3.90 -1.97 -6.87
C THR A 31 2.66 -1.13 -7.22
N GLU A 32 2.33 -1.00 -8.50
CA GLU A 32 1.21 -0.17 -9.00
C GLU A 32 -0.04 -1.00 -9.30
N ILE A 33 0.07 -2.33 -9.52
CA ILE A 33 -1.09 -3.17 -9.85
C ILE A 33 -2.16 -3.16 -8.75
N ALA A 34 -1.75 -3.13 -7.48
CA ALA A 34 -2.70 -3.01 -6.37
C ALA A 34 -3.48 -1.68 -6.43
N ALA A 35 -2.87 -0.59 -6.89
CA ALA A 35 -3.55 0.68 -7.07
C ALA A 35 -4.53 0.65 -8.25
N VAL A 36 -4.18 -0.06 -9.33
CA VAL A 36 -5.12 -0.32 -10.45
C VAL A 36 -6.37 -1.06 -9.96
N LEU A 37 -6.22 -2.02 -9.06
CA LEU A 37 -7.31 -2.79 -8.46
C LEU A 37 -8.05 -2.07 -7.33
N GLY A 38 -7.61 -0.88 -6.90
CA GLY A 38 -8.17 -0.19 -5.73
C GLY A 38 -7.84 -0.85 -4.39
N LEU A 39 -6.82 -1.70 -4.34
CA LEU A 39 -6.34 -2.43 -3.17
C LEU A 39 -5.09 -1.82 -2.52
N SER A 40 -4.46 -0.85 -3.19
CA SER A 40 -3.31 -0.13 -2.62
C SER A 40 -3.79 0.86 -1.57
N PRO A 41 -3.19 0.86 -0.37
CA PRO A 41 -3.59 1.79 0.65
C PRO A 41 -2.96 3.19 0.44
N TRP A 42 -1.89 3.30 -0.38
CA TRP A 42 -1.15 4.56 -0.58
C TRP A 42 -1.52 5.29 -1.87
N GLN A 43 -2.05 4.57 -2.87
CA GLN A 43 -2.36 5.11 -4.18
C GLN A 43 -3.71 4.58 -4.68
N SER A 44 -4.52 5.45 -5.27
CA SER A 44 -5.82 5.09 -5.82
C SER A 44 -5.76 4.92 -7.34
N PRO A 45 -6.76 4.27 -7.97
CA PRO A 45 -6.87 4.25 -9.42
C PRO A 45 -6.85 5.67 -9.99
N PHE A 46 -7.53 6.62 -9.35
CA PHE A 46 -7.60 8.02 -9.79
C PHE A 46 -6.23 8.71 -9.75
N SER A 47 -5.49 8.57 -8.64
CA SER A 47 -4.19 9.23 -8.49
C SER A 47 -3.12 8.60 -9.39
N LEU A 48 -3.14 7.27 -9.57
CA LEU A 48 -2.30 6.59 -10.55
C LEU A 48 -2.65 7.03 -11.98
N TRP A 49 -3.94 7.22 -12.29
CA TRP A 49 -4.36 7.64 -13.62
C TRP A 49 -3.81 9.02 -13.97
N HIS A 50 -3.88 9.98 -13.05
CA HIS A 50 -3.27 11.32 -13.26
C HIS A 50 -1.77 11.22 -13.48
N LYS A 51 -1.06 10.38 -12.70
CA LYS A 51 0.37 10.11 -12.91
C LYS A 51 0.64 9.60 -14.32
N LYS A 52 -0.13 8.61 -14.80
CA LYS A 52 0.07 8.01 -16.13
C LYS A 52 -0.39 8.92 -17.29
N ALA A 53 -1.35 9.81 -17.04
CA ALA A 53 -1.81 10.82 -17.99
C ALA A 53 -0.87 12.04 -18.09
N GLY A 54 0.18 12.11 -17.26
CA GLY A 54 1.09 13.26 -17.22
C GLY A 54 0.48 14.52 -16.59
N LEU A 55 -0.59 14.35 -15.80
CA LEU A 55 -1.26 15.43 -15.08
C LEU A 55 -0.61 15.66 -13.71
N PRO A 56 -0.80 16.84 -13.09
CA PRO A 56 -0.31 17.10 -11.74
C PRO A 56 -0.78 16.04 -10.75
N THR A 57 0.14 15.56 -9.92
CA THR A 57 -0.15 14.70 -8.78
C THR A 57 0.37 15.34 -7.51
N ALA A 58 -0.19 14.97 -6.36
CA ALA A 58 0.35 15.44 -5.09
C ALA A 58 1.85 15.10 -4.99
N PRO A 59 2.70 16.03 -4.51
CA PRO A 59 4.13 15.80 -4.44
C PRO A 59 4.44 14.58 -3.57
N PHE A 60 5.29 13.70 -4.07
CA PHE A 60 5.77 12.57 -3.29
C PHE A 60 6.67 13.09 -2.17
N THR A 61 6.30 12.80 -0.92
CA THR A 61 7.13 13.09 0.23
C THR A 61 7.63 11.76 0.79
N PRO A 62 8.95 11.47 0.70
CA PRO A 62 9.50 10.25 1.26
C PRO A 62 9.16 10.15 2.75
N SER A 63 8.49 9.07 3.14
CA SER A 63 8.19 8.84 4.55
C SER A 63 9.43 8.30 5.27
N PRO A 64 9.57 8.52 6.59
CA PRO A 64 10.59 7.84 7.39
C PRO A 64 10.55 6.31 7.21
N GLN A 65 9.36 5.73 7.04
CA GLN A 65 9.15 4.31 6.81
C GLN A 65 9.81 3.83 5.51
N LEU A 66 9.67 4.56 4.40
CA LEU A 66 10.35 4.21 3.14
C LEU A 66 11.88 4.28 3.30
N LYS A 67 12.37 5.35 3.94
CA LYS A 67 13.82 5.52 4.18
C LYS A 67 14.40 4.38 5.02
N TRP A 68 13.71 3.97 6.08
CA TRP A 68 14.17 2.89 6.94
C TRP A 68 13.98 1.52 6.31
N GLY A 69 12.90 1.30 5.55
CA GLY A 69 12.71 0.06 4.79
C GLY A 69 13.88 -0.23 3.85
N ASN A 70 14.31 0.76 3.06
CA ASN A 70 15.48 0.60 2.18
C ASN A 70 16.79 0.32 2.93
N ARG A 71 16.90 0.74 4.21
CA ARG A 71 18.10 0.48 5.02
C ARG A 71 18.09 -0.93 5.60
N PHE A 72 16.92 -1.40 6.00
CA PHE A 72 16.72 -2.72 6.56
C PHE A 72 16.59 -3.82 5.50
N GLU A 73 16.58 -3.48 4.20
CA GLU A 73 16.50 -4.47 3.13
C GLU A 73 17.64 -5.49 3.21
N ASP A 74 18.88 -5.04 3.45
CA ASP A 74 20.03 -5.93 3.60
C ASP A 74 19.96 -6.76 4.90
N ASP A 75 19.42 -6.19 6.00
CA ASP A 75 19.20 -6.95 7.25
C ASP A 75 18.16 -8.07 7.07
N VAL A 76 17.09 -7.82 6.29
CA VAL A 76 16.09 -8.85 5.93
C VAL A 76 16.72 -9.92 5.05
N ALA A 77 17.59 -9.52 4.11
CA ALA A 77 18.28 -10.45 3.22
C ALA A 77 19.25 -11.37 3.98
N GLU A 78 20.02 -10.83 4.92
CA GLU A 78 20.95 -11.61 5.75
C GLU A 78 20.20 -12.63 6.61
N GLU A 79 19.13 -12.23 7.32
CA GLU A 79 18.30 -13.15 8.10
C GLU A 79 17.67 -14.25 7.22
N TYR A 80 17.23 -13.91 6.00
CA TYR A 80 16.73 -14.90 5.05
C TYR A 80 17.82 -15.91 4.65
N GLU A 81 19.03 -15.46 4.31
CA GLU A 81 20.14 -16.35 3.93
C GLU A 81 20.60 -17.25 5.08
N GLU A 82 20.57 -16.76 6.33
CA GLU A 82 20.86 -17.58 7.51
C GLU A 82 19.85 -18.73 7.70
N ARG A 83 18.57 -18.48 7.38
CA ARG A 83 17.50 -19.49 7.46
C ARG A 83 17.49 -20.45 6.28
N HIS A 84 17.94 -20.01 5.10
CA HIS A 84 17.93 -20.78 3.85
C HIS A 84 19.34 -20.85 3.22
N PRO A 85 20.35 -21.43 3.90
CA PRO A 85 21.74 -21.45 3.42
C PRO A 85 21.94 -22.21 2.11
N GLU A 86 20.99 -23.07 1.72
CA GLU A 86 20.94 -23.76 0.42
C GLU A 86 20.45 -22.86 -0.74
N HIS A 87 19.96 -21.67 -0.45
CA HIS A 87 19.31 -20.76 -1.37
C HIS A 87 19.96 -19.36 -1.33
N PRO A 88 21.21 -19.22 -1.82
CA PRO A 88 21.91 -17.94 -1.83
C PRO A 88 21.12 -16.90 -2.62
N LEU A 89 21.02 -15.69 -2.08
CA LEU A 89 20.29 -14.61 -2.70
C LEU A 89 21.11 -13.91 -3.77
N VAL A 90 20.43 -13.51 -4.83
CA VAL A 90 21.01 -12.75 -5.94
C VAL A 90 20.20 -11.48 -6.12
N THR A 91 20.90 -10.33 -6.12
CA THR A 91 20.32 -9.04 -6.49
C THR A 91 19.81 -9.07 -7.93
N THR A 92 18.85 -8.21 -8.23
CA THR A 92 18.23 -8.17 -9.54
C THR A 92 17.99 -6.74 -10.01
N GLY A 93 17.34 -6.60 -11.16
CA GLY A 93 17.03 -5.31 -11.75
C GLY A 93 15.56 -5.11 -12.04
N THR A 94 15.29 -4.15 -12.92
CA THR A 94 13.96 -3.89 -13.44
C THR A 94 13.74 -4.71 -14.71
N TRP A 95 12.67 -5.48 -14.72
CA TRP A 95 12.29 -6.41 -15.77
C TRP A 95 11.01 -5.95 -16.47
N GLN A 96 10.89 -6.35 -17.72
CA GLN A 96 9.71 -6.16 -18.56
C GLN A 96 9.30 -7.50 -19.15
N HIS A 97 7.99 -7.78 -19.23
CA HIS A 97 7.54 -8.98 -19.92
C HIS A 97 7.75 -8.85 -21.43
N LYS A 98 8.34 -9.87 -22.08
CA LYS A 98 8.71 -9.85 -23.51
C LYS A 98 7.55 -9.57 -24.47
N ASP A 99 6.39 -10.15 -24.21
CA ASP A 99 5.18 -9.97 -25.05
C ASP A 99 4.25 -8.86 -24.54
N ARG A 100 4.50 -8.32 -23.35
CA ARG A 100 3.65 -7.33 -22.66
C ARG A 100 4.53 -6.21 -22.14
N PRO A 101 5.07 -5.33 -23.02
CA PRO A 101 6.04 -4.31 -22.60
C PRO A 101 5.46 -3.28 -21.61
N TRP A 102 4.14 -3.21 -21.49
CA TRP A 102 3.46 -2.41 -20.48
C TRP A 102 3.46 -3.06 -19.09
N GLN A 103 3.90 -4.30 -18.92
CA GLN A 103 3.99 -5.02 -17.65
C GLN A 103 5.45 -5.07 -17.19
N ARG A 104 5.73 -4.44 -16.04
CA ARG A 104 7.08 -4.34 -15.47
C ARG A 104 7.12 -4.79 -14.02
N ALA A 105 8.28 -5.27 -13.59
CA ALA A 105 8.51 -5.73 -12.23
C ALA A 105 9.96 -5.43 -11.81
N THR A 106 10.16 -5.10 -10.54
CA THR A 106 11.49 -4.99 -9.92
C THR A 106 11.40 -5.84 -8.66
N PRO A 107 11.69 -7.15 -8.72
CA PRO A 107 11.81 -7.97 -7.52
C PRO A 107 13.00 -7.51 -6.67
N ASP A 108 13.00 -7.85 -5.38
CA ASP A 108 14.12 -7.48 -4.51
C ASP A 108 15.29 -8.45 -4.68
N ARG A 109 15.04 -9.75 -4.56
CA ARG A 109 16.07 -10.80 -4.72
C ARG A 109 15.52 -12.04 -5.43
N PHE A 110 16.44 -12.86 -5.91
CA PHE A 110 16.15 -14.22 -6.36
C PHE A 110 16.87 -15.25 -5.49
N ALA A 111 16.20 -16.38 -5.24
CA ALA A 111 16.76 -17.60 -4.64
C ALA A 111 16.62 -18.75 -5.64
N GLY A 112 17.59 -18.91 -6.55
CA GLY A 112 17.43 -19.83 -7.68
C GLY A 112 16.34 -19.34 -8.65
N GLN A 113 15.25 -20.09 -8.85
CA GLN A 113 14.10 -19.64 -9.67
C GLN A 113 12.98 -19.00 -8.83
N ARG A 114 13.15 -18.95 -7.50
CA ARG A 114 12.20 -18.33 -6.58
C ARG A 114 12.42 -16.83 -6.48
N LEU A 115 11.32 -16.08 -6.46
CA LEU A 115 11.31 -14.67 -6.10
C LEU A 115 11.29 -14.51 -4.58
N VAL A 116 12.08 -13.58 -4.07
CA VAL A 116 12.06 -13.18 -2.66
C VAL A 116 11.78 -11.69 -2.60
N GLU A 117 10.60 -11.35 -2.10
CA GLU A 117 10.14 -9.98 -1.87
C GLU A 117 10.35 -9.64 -0.39
N MET A 118 10.95 -8.48 -0.11
CA MET A 118 11.39 -8.08 1.21
C MET A 118 10.64 -6.84 1.67
N LYS A 119 10.19 -6.86 2.93
CA LYS A 119 9.45 -5.75 3.53
C LYS A 119 9.96 -5.40 4.91
N THR A 120 9.76 -4.15 5.27
CA THR A 120 9.84 -3.70 6.65
C THR A 120 8.50 -3.11 7.04
N ALA A 121 7.96 -3.56 8.17
CA ALA A 121 6.69 -3.08 8.70
C ALA A 121 6.88 -2.44 10.07
N ALA A 122 6.12 -1.38 10.36
CA ALA A 122 6.17 -0.70 11.66
C ALA A 122 5.29 -1.39 12.73
N SER A 123 4.42 -2.30 12.31
CA SER A 123 3.56 -3.09 13.19
C SER A 123 3.11 -4.37 12.49
N ASP A 124 2.71 -5.35 13.28
CA ASP A 124 2.11 -6.63 12.89
C ASP A 124 0.64 -6.52 12.44
N VAL A 125 0.07 -5.31 12.42
CA VAL A 125 -1.29 -5.08 11.91
C VAL A 125 -1.38 -5.61 10.48
N ASP A 126 -2.37 -6.48 10.24
CA ASP A 126 -2.63 -7.21 8.99
C ASP A 126 -1.64 -8.34 8.67
N TRP A 127 -0.67 -8.62 9.55
CA TRP A 127 0.28 -9.73 9.43
C TRP A 127 -0.10 -10.87 10.40
N GLY A 128 -0.55 -11.98 9.84
CA GLY A 128 -0.84 -13.18 10.62
C GLY A 128 0.42 -13.93 11.04
N PRO A 129 0.26 -15.13 11.65
CA PRO A 129 1.40 -15.99 11.99
C PRO A 129 2.29 -16.30 10.79
N GLU A 130 3.59 -16.48 11.03
CA GLU A 130 4.53 -16.94 10.01
C GLU A 130 4.03 -18.21 9.31
N GLY A 131 4.23 -18.29 7.99
CA GLY A 131 3.76 -19.41 7.16
C GLY A 131 2.24 -19.46 6.91
N SER A 132 1.45 -18.54 7.47
CA SER A 132 0.02 -18.42 7.13
C SER A 132 -0.20 -17.76 5.76
N ASP A 133 -1.45 -17.69 5.30
CA ASP A 133 -1.85 -16.94 4.11
C ASP A 133 -2.33 -15.52 4.43
N VAL A 134 -2.20 -15.10 5.69
CA VAL A 134 -2.69 -13.83 6.23
C VAL A 134 -1.55 -12.80 6.23
N PHE A 135 -1.54 -11.97 5.20
CA PHE A 135 -0.67 -10.79 5.06
C PHE A 135 -1.36 -9.76 4.17
N PRO A 136 -0.88 -8.50 4.10
CA PRO A 136 -1.55 -7.46 3.32
C PRO A 136 -1.71 -7.82 1.84
N VAL A 137 -2.96 -7.80 1.36
CA VAL A 137 -3.32 -8.29 0.00
C VAL A 137 -2.57 -7.58 -1.14
N HIS A 138 -2.18 -6.32 -0.96
CA HIS A 138 -1.43 -5.59 -1.99
C HIS A 138 -0.04 -6.21 -2.24
N TYR A 139 0.56 -6.88 -1.26
CA TYR A 139 1.80 -7.65 -1.47
C TYR A 139 1.54 -8.94 -2.25
N ARG A 140 0.39 -9.59 -2.06
CA ARG A 140 -0.02 -10.72 -2.91
C ARG A 140 -0.12 -10.27 -4.37
N CYS A 141 -0.77 -9.13 -4.63
CA CYS A 141 -0.84 -8.56 -5.97
C CYS A 141 0.55 -8.25 -6.54
N GLN A 142 1.44 -7.67 -5.73
CA GLN A 142 2.80 -7.36 -6.14
C GLN A 142 3.58 -8.62 -6.55
N VAL A 143 3.57 -9.65 -5.71
CA VAL A 143 4.36 -10.87 -5.92
C VAL A 143 3.82 -11.69 -7.09
N ILE A 144 2.51 -11.88 -7.21
CA ILE A 144 1.90 -12.56 -8.37
C ILE A 144 2.23 -11.80 -9.66
N TRP A 145 2.21 -10.47 -9.64
CA TRP A 145 2.61 -9.67 -10.80
C TRP A 145 4.08 -9.86 -11.18
N GLN A 146 4.99 -9.98 -10.20
CA GLN A 146 6.40 -10.31 -10.45
C GLN A 146 6.53 -11.71 -11.07
N GLN A 147 5.87 -12.73 -10.50
CA GLN A 147 5.84 -14.09 -11.03
C GLN A 147 5.34 -14.10 -12.49
N ASP A 148 4.22 -13.43 -12.77
CA ASP A 148 3.64 -13.34 -14.12
C ASP A 148 4.51 -12.57 -15.12
N THR A 149 5.21 -11.52 -14.65
CA THR A 149 6.08 -10.71 -15.52
C THR A 149 7.30 -11.51 -15.97
N LEU A 150 7.91 -12.26 -15.06
CA LEU A 150 9.17 -12.98 -15.30
C LEU A 150 8.94 -14.42 -15.77
N GLY A 151 7.75 -14.98 -15.58
CA GLY A 151 7.43 -16.37 -15.89
C GLY A 151 8.03 -17.35 -14.87
N LEU A 152 8.28 -16.87 -13.65
CA LEU A 152 8.83 -17.64 -12.54
C LEU A 152 7.68 -18.04 -11.62
N PHE A 153 7.25 -19.29 -11.69
CA PHE A 153 6.06 -19.78 -10.99
C PHE A 153 6.38 -20.67 -9.79
N GLU A 154 7.65 -20.80 -9.41
CA GLU A 154 7.98 -21.39 -8.12
C GLU A 154 7.34 -20.55 -7.00
N PRO A 155 6.92 -21.19 -5.89
CA PRO A 155 6.35 -20.48 -4.75
C PRO A 155 7.33 -19.40 -4.28
N ALA A 156 6.89 -18.14 -4.36
CA ALA A 156 7.69 -16.98 -3.99
C ALA A 156 7.66 -16.79 -2.47
N HIS A 157 8.70 -16.18 -1.90
CA HIS A 157 8.73 -15.83 -0.49
C HIS A 157 8.53 -14.32 -0.31
N LEU A 158 7.67 -13.97 0.64
CA LEU A 158 7.53 -12.62 1.18
C LEU A 158 8.16 -12.63 2.58
N ALA A 159 9.35 -12.07 2.70
CA ALA A 159 10.06 -11.90 3.96
C ALA A 159 9.75 -10.51 4.53
N VAL A 160 9.43 -10.42 5.81
CA VAL A 160 9.16 -9.14 6.47
C VAL A 160 9.85 -9.05 7.81
N LEU A 161 10.54 -7.93 8.04
CA LEU A 161 10.94 -7.49 9.37
C LEU A 161 9.89 -6.54 9.95
N ILE A 162 9.11 -7.04 10.89
CA ILE A 162 8.19 -6.24 11.70
C ILE A 162 8.99 -5.64 12.86
N LEU A 163 9.11 -4.32 12.86
CA LEU A 163 9.94 -3.62 13.82
C LEU A 163 9.41 -3.79 15.26
N PRO A 164 10.31 -3.93 16.25
CA PRO A 164 11.76 -3.78 16.10
C PRO A 164 12.56 -5.07 15.81
N TYR A 165 12.00 -6.29 15.90
CA TYR A 165 12.77 -7.54 15.84
C TYR A 165 11.99 -8.80 15.41
N ASP A 166 10.77 -8.64 14.87
CA ASP A 166 9.88 -9.78 14.53
C ASP A 166 9.98 -10.08 13.03
N TYR A 167 10.87 -11.00 12.68
CA TYR A 167 11.03 -11.47 11.29
C TYR A 167 10.07 -12.62 10.99
N ARG A 168 9.38 -12.56 9.85
CA ARG A 168 8.44 -13.59 9.39
C ARG A 168 8.55 -13.82 7.89
N GLU A 169 8.27 -15.05 7.47
CA GLU A 169 8.16 -15.42 6.06
C GLU A 169 6.76 -15.94 5.70
N TYR A 170 6.34 -15.61 4.48
CA TYR A 170 5.08 -16.07 3.89
C TYR A 170 5.36 -16.62 2.49
N VAL A 171 4.61 -17.64 2.11
CA VAL A 171 4.69 -18.24 0.77
C VAL A 171 3.56 -17.68 -0.11
N VAL A 172 3.92 -17.23 -1.31
CA VAL A 172 2.98 -16.76 -2.33
C VAL A 172 3.05 -17.69 -3.54
N GLU A 173 2.04 -18.54 -3.64
CA GLU A 173 1.82 -19.39 -4.81
C GLU A 173 1.38 -18.56 -6.01
N TYR A 174 1.84 -18.95 -7.20
CA TYR A 174 1.35 -18.34 -8.43
C TYR A 174 -0.09 -18.76 -8.69
N ASP A 175 -1.00 -17.79 -8.75
CA ASP A 175 -2.39 -18.01 -9.15
C ASP A 175 -2.64 -17.39 -10.53
N ALA A 176 -2.89 -18.27 -11.51
CA ALA A 176 -3.14 -17.87 -12.90
C ALA A 176 -4.44 -17.08 -13.08
N THR A 177 -5.44 -17.29 -12.21
CA THR A 177 -6.73 -16.58 -12.23
C THR A 177 -6.52 -15.15 -11.75
N ASP A 178 -5.83 -14.97 -10.63
CA ASP A 178 -5.46 -13.64 -10.11
C ASP A 178 -4.59 -12.88 -11.12
N ALA A 179 -3.61 -13.55 -11.73
CA ALA A 179 -2.78 -12.96 -12.77
C ALA A 179 -3.61 -12.49 -13.98
N GLU A 180 -4.59 -13.27 -14.43
CA GLU A 180 -5.50 -12.89 -15.53
C GLU A 180 -6.38 -11.69 -15.17
N ILE A 181 -6.95 -11.67 -13.95
CA ILE A 181 -7.74 -10.54 -13.45
C ILE A 181 -6.88 -9.27 -13.42
N MET A 182 -5.66 -9.37 -12.90
CA MET A 182 -4.70 -8.26 -12.83
C MET A 182 -4.34 -7.75 -14.23
N ARG A 183 -4.02 -8.63 -15.19
CA ARG A 183 -3.72 -8.23 -16.58
C ARG A 183 -4.89 -7.49 -17.21
N GLY A 184 -6.10 -8.06 -17.13
CA GLY A 184 -7.28 -7.43 -17.69
C GLY A 184 -7.59 -6.06 -17.06
N ALA A 185 -7.39 -5.91 -15.75
CA ALA A 185 -7.54 -4.62 -15.07
C ALA A 185 -6.51 -3.60 -15.54
N ALA A 186 -5.23 -3.99 -15.63
CA ALA A 186 -4.15 -3.14 -16.12
C ALA A 186 -4.37 -2.68 -17.57
N GLU A 187 -4.81 -3.58 -18.45
CA GLU A 187 -5.10 -3.22 -19.85
C GLU A 187 -6.25 -2.23 -19.96
N ARG A 188 -7.36 -2.46 -19.24
CA ARG A 188 -8.49 -1.52 -19.19
C ARG A 188 -8.06 -0.16 -18.65
N PHE A 189 -7.25 -0.16 -17.59
CA PHE A 189 -6.72 1.06 -16.99
C PHE A 189 -5.81 1.83 -17.96
N LEU A 190 -4.85 1.17 -18.60
CA LEU A 190 -3.98 1.81 -19.58
C LEU A 190 -4.75 2.31 -20.80
N ALA A 191 -5.80 1.57 -21.22
CA ALA A 191 -6.67 2.00 -22.29
C ALA A 191 -7.49 3.25 -21.90
N SER A 192 -7.94 3.37 -20.65
CA SER A 192 -8.62 4.58 -20.18
C SER A 192 -7.69 5.79 -20.18
N VAL A 193 -6.41 5.64 -19.80
CA VAL A 193 -5.41 6.71 -19.93
C VAL A 193 -5.26 7.15 -21.39
N ARG A 194 -5.12 6.20 -22.32
CA ARG A 194 -5.01 6.49 -23.77
C ARG A 194 -6.24 7.18 -24.33
N ARG A 195 -7.44 6.86 -23.84
CA ARG A 195 -8.71 7.48 -24.25
C ARG A 195 -9.05 8.76 -23.49
N ASN A 196 -8.19 9.20 -22.57
CA ASN A 196 -8.46 10.31 -21.67
C ASN A 196 -9.76 10.12 -20.84
N GLU A 197 -10.08 8.87 -20.50
CA GLU A 197 -11.22 8.48 -19.69
C GLU A 197 -10.81 8.38 -18.22
N ARG A 198 -10.96 9.51 -17.53
CA ARG A 198 -10.62 9.65 -16.11
C ARG A 198 -11.50 8.73 -15.23
N PRO A 199 -10.92 7.98 -14.27
CA PRO A 199 -11.69 7.22 -13.29
C PRO A 199 -12.61 8.10 -12.43
N PRO A 200 -13.67 7.54 -11.83
CA PRO A 200 -14.49 8.26 -10.87
C PRO A 200 -13.69 8.68 -9.62
N ILE A 201 -14.20 9.70 -8.92
CA ILE A 201 -13.65 10.14 -7.64
C ILE A 201 -14.08 9.13 -6.58
N ASP A 202 -13.12 8.48 -5.92
CA ASP A 202 -13.36 7.57 -4.80
C ASP A 202 -13.18 8.26 -3.44
N GLY A 203 -13.44 7.51 -2.36
CA GLY A 203 -13.27 7.99 -0.98
C GLY A 203 -11.83 7.96 -0.46
N SER A 204 -10.82 7.75 -1.30
CA SER A 204 -9.44 7.65 -0.83
C SER A 204 -8.79 9.02 -0.62
N ASP A 205 -7.94 9.11 0.41
CA ASP A 205 -7.12 10.29 0.64
C ASP A 205 -6.19 10.60 -0.54
N ALA A 206 -5.74 9.57 -1.26
CA ALA A 206 -4.88 9.73 -2.44
C ALA A 206 -5.60 10.46 -3.57
N THR A 207 -6.87 10.13 -3.82
CA THR A 207 -7.72 10.85 -4.78
C THR A 207 -7.93 12.29 -4.33
N TYR A 208 -8.31 12.52 -3.07
CA TYR A 208 -8.54 13.87 -2.56
C TYR A 208 -7.29 14.75 -2.67
N ARG A 209 -6.12 14.24 -2.28
CA ARG A 209 -4.83 14.95 -2.45
C ARG A 209 -4.51 15.26 -3.91
N THR A 210 -4.84 14.37 -4.83
CA THR A 210 -4.63 14.57 -6.27
C THR A 210 -5.54 15.68 -6.81
N ILE A 211 -6.81 15.69 -6.43
CA ILE A 211 -7.77 16.73 -6.86
C ILE A 211 -7.32 18.11 -6.36
N ARG A 212 -6.81 18.21 -5.13
CA ARG A 212 -6.38 19.47 -4.52
C ARG A 212 -5.26 20.21 -5.26
N VAL A 213 -4.47 19.51 -6.10
CA VAL A 213 -3.37 20.13 -6.86
C VAL A 213 -3.73 20.42 -8.32
N GLN A 214 -4.95 20.10 -8.75
CA GLN A 214 -5.39 20.38 -10.13
C GLN A 214 -5.59 21.88 -10.41
N PRO A 215 -6.20 22.68 -9.51
CA PRO A 215 -6.36 24.12 -9.74
C PRO A 215 -5.01 24.84 -9.76
N THR A 216 -4.79 25.71 -10.75
CA THR A 216 -3.58 26.55 -10.86
C THR A 216 -3.73 27.93 -10.21
N GLY A 217 -4.91 28.22 -9.64
CA GLY A 217 -5.24 29.50 -9.04
C GLY A 217 -6.61 29.46 -8.35
N ARG A 218 -7.07 30.62 -7.88
CA ARG A 218 -8.39 30.81 -7.31
C ARG A 218 -9.01 32.07 -7.92
N GLU A 219 -10.18 31.91 -8.50
CA GLU A 219 -11.05 33.02 -8.90
C GLU A 219 -12.09 33.24 -7.80
N ASP A 220 -12.54 34.48 -7.65
CA ASP A 220 -13.59 34.85 -6.68
C ASP A 220 -14.94 34.88 -7.40
N ILE A 221 -15.45 33.68 -7.70
CA ILE A 221 -16.71 33.46 -8.42
C ILE A 221 -17.53 32.38 -7.71
N ASP A 222 -18.85 32.50 -7.80
CA ASP A 222 -19.77 31.45 -7.40
C ASP A 222 -20.00 30.50 -8.57
N VAL A 223 -19.83 29.19 -8.32
CA VAL A 223 -20.13 28.13 -9.28
C VAL A 223 -21.37 27.37 -8.79
N GLU A 224 -22.44 27.41 -9.57
CA GLU A 224 -23.62 26.60 -9.30
C GLU A 224 -23.33 25.12 -9.59
N ILE A 225 -23.47 24.27 -8.57
CA ILE A 225 -23.30 22.82 -8.66
C ILE A 225 -24.65 22.13 -8.79
N SER A 226 -24.66 20.89 -9.27
CA SER A 226 -25.89 20.09 -9.35
C SER A 226 -26.51 19.87 -7.96
N ALA A 227 -27.84 19.83 -7.89
CA ALA A 227 -28.57 19.51 -6.66
C ALA A 227 -28.16 18.16 -6.05
N GLU A 228 -27.83 17.17 -6.89
CA GLU A 228 -27.31 15.85 -6.46
C GLU A 228 -26.00 16.00 -5.67
N LEU A 229 -24.98 16.61 -6.28
CA LEU A 229 -23.69 16.86 -5.61
C LEU A 229 -23.82 17.68 -4.31
N ALA A 230 -24.72 18.68 -4.29
CA ALA A 230 -24.97 19.47 -3.09
C ALA A 230 -25.57 18.61 -1.97
N ALA A 231 -26.62 17.84 -2.28
CA ALA A 231 -27.28 16.95 -1.33
C ALA A 231 -26.32 15.88 -0.78
N ASP A 232 -25.52 15.26 -1.65
CA ASP A 232 -24.52 14.26 -1.26
C ASP A 232 -23.53 14.82 -0.22
N TYR A 233 -23.01 16.03 -0.47
CA TYR A 233 -22.08 16.70 0.43
C TYR A 233 -22.73 17.06 1.77
N GLU A 234 -23.93 17.64 1.75
CA GLU A 234 -24.64 18.05 2.97
C GLU A 234 -25.02 16.86 3.85
N ILE A 235 -25.54 15.78 3.24
CA ILE A 235 -25.87 14.54 3.96
C ILE A 235 -24.62 13.94 4.57
N ALA A 236 -23.52 13.84 3.83
CA ALA A 236 -22.25 13.31 4.34
C ALA A 236 -21.71 14.16 5.50
N GLN A 237 -21.83 15.49 5.42
CA GLN A 237 -21.40 16.40 6.49
C GLN A 237 -22.25 16.23 7.76
N GLN A 238 -23.58 16.12 7.62
CA GLN A 238 -24.49 15.90 8.73
C GLN A 238 -24.23 14.55 9.41
N ALA A 239 -24.06 13.49 8.61
CA ALA A 239 -23.71 12.16 9.12
C ALA A 239 -22.37 12.17 9.86
N SER A 240 -21.34 12.80 9.30
CA SER A 240 -20.01 12.94 9.93
C SER A 240 -20.11 13.65 11.29
N LYS A 241 -20.86 14.75 11.37
CA LYS A 241 -21.10 15.48 12.62
C LYS A 241 -21.84 14.64 13.64
N ALA A 242 -22.87 13.89 13.23
CA ALA A 242 -23.61 12.99 14.10
C ALA A 242 -22.71 11.88 14.67
N SER A 243 -21.93 11.19 13.82
CA SER A 243 -20.99 10.15 14.26
C SER A 243 -19.90 10.70 15.20
N ALA A 244 -19.40 11.92 14.94
CA ALA A 244 -18.44 12.57 15.84
C ALA A 244 -19.02 12.85 17.24
N ALA A 245 -20.30 13.26 17.30
CA ALA A 245 -21.02 13.44 18.56
C ALA A 245 -21.24 12.10 19.28
N GLU A 246 -21.52 11.01 18.55
CA GLU A 246 -21.66 9.67 19.12
C GLU A 246 -20.35 9.13 19.70
N ILE A 247 -19.22 9.27 18.98
CA ILE A 247 -17.90 8.90 19.48
C ILE A 247 -17.56 9.70 20.74
N THR A 248 -17.85 10.99 20.76
CA THR A 248 -17.64 11.85 21.94
C THR A 248 -18.46 11.35 23.13
N ARG A 249 -19.74 11.02 22.92
CA ARG A 249 -20.62 10.47 23.95
C ARG A 249 -20.10 9.12 24.48
N ALA A 250 -19.67 8.22 23.59
CA ALA A 250 -19.12 6.92 23.95
C ALA A 250 -17.82 7.05 24.77
N ARG A 251 -16.91 7.93 24.34
CA ARG A 251 -15.68 8.26 25.10
C ARG A 251 -16.01 8.80 26.50
N GLY A 252 -16.97 9.70 26.60
CA GLY A 252 -17.43 10.23 27.88
C GLY A 252 -17.95 9.15 28.82
N ARG A 253 -18.79 8.23 28.33
CA ARG A 253 -19.30 7.09 29.11
C ARG A 253 -18.18 6.16 29.59
N ILE A 254 -17.17 5.90 28.76
CA ILE A 254 -16.03 5.07 29.15
C ILE A 254 -15.16 5.78 30.19
N LEU A 255 -14.86 7.08 30.00
CA LEU A 255 -14.07 7.85 30.98
C LEU A 255 -14.76 7.92 32.34
N ASP A 256 -16.08 8.14 32.35
CA ASP A 256 -16.88 8.14 33.57
C ASP A 256 -16.82 6.78 34.29
N ALA A 257 -16.99 5.68 33.54
CA ALA A 257 -16.91 4.32 34.09
C ALA A 257 -15.52 3.93 34.62
N ILE A 258 -14.43 4.38 33.97
CA ILE A 258 -13.05 4.10 34.43
C ILE A 258 -12.69 4.93 35.67
N GLY A 259 -13.21 6.16 35.79
CA GLY A 259 -12.85 7.09 36.86
C GLY A 259 -11.35 7.39 36.90
N ASN A 260 -10.71 7.11 38.04
CA ASN A 260 -9.26 7.28 38.22
C ASN A 260 -8.42 6.13 37.62
N GLY A 261 -9.07 5.08 37.09
CA GLY A 261 -8.40 3.96 36.46
C GLY A 261 -7.63 4.37 35.20
N TYR A 262 -6.69 3.51 34.81
CA TYR A 262 -5.88 3.73 33.61
C TYR A 262 -6.52 3.09 32.35
N ARG A 263 -7.15 1.92 32.47
CA ARG A 263 -7.60 1.10 31.32
C ARG A 263 -9.06 0.68 31.46
N ALA A 264 -9.82 0.74 30.36
CA ALA A 264 -11.09 0.04 30.20
C ALA A 264 -10.84 -1.35 29.60
N VAL A 265 -11.42 -2.37 30.24
CA VAL A 265 -11.30 -3.78 29.84
C VAL A 265 -12.68 -4.45 29.81
N HIS A 266 -12.85 -5.44 28.93
CA HIS A 266 -14.03 -6.30 28.88
C HIS A 266 -13.61 -7.71 28.43
N ASN A 267 -13.87 -8.74 29.25
CA ASN A 267 -13.44 -10.12 29.03
C ASN A 267 -11.95 -10.21 28.65
N ASP A 268 -11.09 -9.64 29.50
CA ASP A 268 -9.62 -9.53 29.33
C ASP A 268 -9.14 -8.74 28.09
N ARG A 269 -10.04 -8.36 27.18
CA ARG A 269 -9.72 -7.47 26.05
C ARG A 269 -9.60 -6.03 26.53
N ARG A 270 -8.47 -5.40 26.21
CA ARG A 270 -8.25 -3.97 26.44
C ARG A 270 -9.00 -3.17 25.38
N ILE A 271 -9.90 -2.29 25.82
CA ILE A 271 -10.78 -1.52 24.93
C ILE A 271 -10.21 -0.12 24.68
N ALA A 272 -9.89 0.60 25.76
CA ALA A 272 -9.32 1.94 25.70
C ALA A 272 -8.46 2.22 26.94
N TYR A 273 -7.60 3.22 26.86
CA TYR A 273 -6.82 3.72 27.98
C TYR A 273 -6.87 5.24 28.07
N ARG A 274 -6.80 5.72 29.31
CA ARG A 274 -6.79 7.14 29.65
C ARG A 274 -5.37 7.67 29.54
N THR A 275 -5.17 8.77 28.81
CA THR A 275 -3.95 9.57 28.88
C THR A 275 -4.19 10.79 29.76
N VAL A 276 -3.16 11.22 30.49
CA VAL A 276 -3.24 12.32 31.44
C VAL A 276 -2.24 13.41 31.09
N ASN A 277 -2.60 14.65 31.42
CA ASN A 277 -1.69 15.77 31.46
C ASN A 277 -0.69 15.63 32.63
N PRO A 278 0.42 16.41 32.65
CA PRO A 278 1.34 16.40 33.77
C PRO A 278 0.71 16.71 35.14
N ASP A 279 -0.42 17.44 35.16
CA ASP A 279 -1.18 17.78 36.37
C ASP A 279 -2.18 16.68 36.82
N GLY A 280 -2.22 15.55 36.11
CA GLY A 280 -3.10 14.41 36.42
C GLY A 280 -4.53 14.52 35.86
N THR A 281 -4.89 15.64 35.23
CA THR A 281 -6.17 15.77 34.51
C THR A 281 -6.19 14.90 33.27
N THR A 282 -7.38 14.49 32.84
CA THR A 282 -7.52 13.67 31.62
C THR A 282 -7.19 14.49 30.39
N LEU A 283 -6.22 14.03 29.59
CA LEU A 283 -5.94 14.59 28.27
C LEU A 283 -6.88 13.99 27.22
N ALA A 284 -6.93 12.65 27.14
CA ALA A 284 -7.78 11.96 26.18
C ALA A 284 -8.08 10.53 26.62
N LEU A 285 -9.09 9.92 25.98
CA LEU A 285 -9.27 8.48 25.95
C LEU A 285 -8.79 7.96 24.59
N GLN A 286 -7.78 7.10 24.59
CA GLN A 286 -7.23 6.48 23.40
C GLN A 286 -7.77 5.05 23.28
N PRO A 287 -8.28 4.63 22.11
CA PRO A 287 -8.62 3.23 21.90
C PRO A 287 -7.33 2.39 21.94
N TYR A 288 -7.42 1.17 22.45
CA TYR A 288 -6.42 0.19 22.05
C TYR A 288 -6.67 -0.15 20.57
N ARG A 289 -5.61 -0.28 19.78
CA ARG A 289 -5.77 -0.85 18.43
C ARG A 289 -6.42 -2.22 18.60
N SER A 290 -7.48 -2.48 17.86
CA SER A 290 -8.11 -3.80 17.81
C SER A 290 -7.00 -4.80 17.49
N GLN A 291 -6.70 -5.73 18.40
CA GLN A 291 -6.24 -7.03 17.92
C GLN A 291 -7.47 -7.63 17.22
N PRO A 292 -7.38 -7.98 15.92
CA PRO A 292 -8.46 -8.70 15.26
C PRO A 292 -8.80 -9.99 16.01
#